data_AF-A0A7X8YTK3-F1
#
_entry.id   AF-A0A7X8YTK3-F1
#
_cell.length_a   1.000
_cell.length_b   1.000
_cell.length_c   1.000
_cell.angle_alpha   90.00
_cell.angle_beta   90.00
_cell.angle_gamma   90.00
#
_symmetry.space_group_name_H-M   'P 1'
#
loop_
_entity.id
_entity.type
_entity.pdbx_description
1 polymer ?
#
loop_
_entity_poly.entity_id
_entity_poly.type
_entity_poly.pdbx_seq_one_letter_code
_entity_poly.pdbx_strand_id
1 'polypeptide(L)' 'MSSFTPEDALRDRLLREDDEYRELAAEHRRYEQQLEDLTRKHFLSEEEELLEKTLKKKKLALKDKMHFLVLRQRR' A
#
# COMPACT_ATOMS: atom_id res chain seq x y z
N MET A 1 10.64 17.58 -6.25
CA MET A 1 11.72 16.58 -6.07
C MET A 1 11.05 15.28 -5.67
N SER A 2 10.70 14.44 -6.65
CA SER A 2 10.27 13.08 -6.35
C SER A 2 11.53 12.24 -6.27
N SER A 3 11.99 11.97 -5.06
CA SER A 3 13.09 11.05 -4.82
C SER A 3 12.64 9.67 -5.30
N PHE A 4 12.94 9.32 -6.55
CA PHE A 4 12.83 7.95 -7.04
C PHE A 4 13.83 7.13 -6.25
N THR A 5 13.36 6.48 -5.19
CA THR A 5 14.24 5.58 -4.44
C THR A 5 14.47 4.33 -5.29
N PRO A 6 15.60 3.63 -5.13
CA PRO A 6 15.83 2.35 -5.82
C PRO A 6 14.72 1.33 -5.56
N GLU A 7 13.93 1.52 -4.50
CA GLU A 7 12.71 0.75 -4.26
C GLU A 7 11.70 0.95 -5.40
N ASP A 8 11.43 2.16 -5.88
CA ASP A 8 10.47 2.44 -6.96
C ASP A 8 10.83 1.76 -8.27
N ALA A 9 12.13 1.70 -8.63
CA ALA A 9 12.57 0.98 -9.82
C ALA A 9 12.33 -0.54 -9.69
N LEU A 10 12.52 -1.10 -8.49
CA LEU A 10 12.24 -2.49 -8.21
C LEU A 10 10.73 -2.76 -8.18
N ARG A 11 9.93 -1.81 -7.66
CA ARG A 11 8.46 -1.85 -7.73
C ARG A 11 7.98 -1.89 -9.16
N ASP A 12 8.50 -1.03 -10.03
CA ASP A 12 8.08 -0.95 -11.45
C ASP A 12 8.39 -2.24 -12.20
N ARG A 13 9.54 -2.86 -11.88
CA ARG A 13 9.93 -4.16 -12.42
C ARG A 13 9.02 -5.28 -11.92
N LEU A 14 8.75 -5.35 -10.61
CA LEU A 14 7.80 -6.29 -10.01
C LEU A 14 6.38 -6.09 -10.56
N LEU A 15 5.93 -4.85 -10.77
CA LEU A 15 4.63 -4.56 -11.38
C LEU A 15 4.47 -5.10 -12.81
N ARG A 16 5.58 -5.28 -13.52
CA ARG A 16 5.61 -5.84 -14.88
C ARG A 16 5.82 -7.35 -14.90
N GLU A 17 6.64 -7.88 -13.99
CA GLU A 17 7.02 -9.29 -13.98
C GLU A 17 6.17 -10.15 -13.03
N ASP A 18 5.50 -9.54 -12.04
CA ASP A 18 4.80 -10.22 -10.95
C ASP A 18 3.38 -9.67 -10.77
N ASP A 19 2.39 -10.46 -11.18
CA ASP A 19 0.96 -10.09 -11.09
C ASP A 19 0.50 -9.90 -9.63
N GLU A 20 1.09 -10.62 -8.66
CA GLU A 20 0.75 -10.47 -7.24
C GLU A 20 1.16 -9.08 -6.74
N TYR A 21 2.33 -8.58 -7.15
CA TYR A 21 2.75 -7.21 -6.85
C TYR A 21 1.81 -6.16 -7.44
N ARG A 22 1.31 -6.40 -8.66
CA ARG A 22 0.37 -5.50 -9.33
C ARG A 22 -0.97 -5.44 -8.59
N GLU A 23 -1.48 -6.57 -8.11
CA GLU A 23 -2.68 -6.62 -7.28
C GLU A 23 -2.46 -5.90 -5.93
N LEU A 24 -1.33 -6.13 -5.27
CA LEU A 24 -0.98 -5.46 -4.01
C LEU A 24 -0.87 -3.95 -4.18
N ALA A 25 -0.28 -3.47 -5.28
CA ALA A 25 -0.20 -2.04 -5.59
C ALA A 25 -1.58 -1.42 -5.85
N ALA A 26 -2.47 -2.15 -6.53
CA ALA A 26 -3.85 -1.72 -6.74
C ALA A 26 -4.65 -1.66 -5.42
N GLU A 27 -4.50 -2.66 -4.56
CA GLU A 27 -5.08 -2.66 -3.20
C GLU A 27 -4.51 -1.52 -2.35
N HIS A 28 -3.20 -1.29 -2.39
CA HIS A 28 -2.57 -0.20 -1.64
C HIS A 28 -3.17 1.15 -2.02
N ARG A 29 -3.30 1.42 -3.33
CA ARG A 29 -3.92 2.65 -3.83
C ARG A 29 -5.38 2.79 -3.41
N ARG A 30 -6.15 1.70 -3.42
CA ARG A 30 -7.54 1.67 -2.93
C ARG A 30 -7.62 1.99 -1.44
N TYR A 31 -6.73 1.42 -0.61
CA TYR A 31 -6.71 1.69 0.81
C TYR A 31 -6.20 3.11 1.13
N GLU A 32 -5.27 3.65 0.34
CA GLU A 32 -4.87 5.05 0.44
C GLU A 32 -6.02 6.00 0.14
N GLN A 33 -6.77 5.77 -0.94
CA GLN A 33 -7.94 6.60 -1.24
C GLN A 33 -8.99 6.53 -0.14
N GLN A 34 -9.28 5.34 0.40
CA GLN A 34 -10.21 5.20 1.52
C GLN A 34 -9.70 5.93 2.78
N LEU A 35 -8.41 5.79 3.09
CA LEU A 35 -7.78 6.51 4.21
C LEU A 35 -7.80 8.02 4.04
N GLU A 36 -7.58 8.52 2.82
CA GLU A 36 -7.67 9.95 2.49
C GLU A 36 -9.10 10.46 2.64
N ASP A 37 -10.09 9.71 2.17
CA ASP A 37 -11.51 10.09 2.30
C ASP A 37 -11.92 10.18 3.78
N LEU A 38 -11.48 9.20 4.58
CA LEU A 38 -11.65 9.21 6.04
C LEU A 38 -10.88 10.37 6.69
N THR A 39 -9.60 10.56 6.37
CA THR A 39 -8.78 11.65 6.92
C THR A 39 -9.34 13.04 6.56
N ARG A 40 -9.97 13.19 5.39
CA ARG A 40 -10.64 14.42 4.98
C ARG A 40 -11.89 14.71 5.80
N LYS A 41 -12.57 13.69 6.32
CA LYS A 41 -13.68 13.87 7.25
C LYS A 41 -13.13 14.24 8.62
N HIS A 42 -13.25 15.52 8.95
CA HIS A 42 -12.76 16.08 10.22
C HIS A 42 -13.46 15.48 11.47
N PHE A 43 -14.61 14.83 11.28
CA PHE A 43 -15.32 14.05 12.30
C PHE A 43 -15.56 12.64 11.77
N LEU A 44 -14.73 11.70 12.20
CA LEU A 44 -14.89 10.28 11.93
C LEU A 44 -15.89 9.71 12.94
N SER A 45 -16.85 8.92 12.46
CA SER A 45 -17.71 8.12 13.34
C SER A 45 -16.92 6.95 13.94
N GLU A 46 -17.42 6.34 15.02
CA GLU A 46 -16.76 5.20 15.68
C GLU A 46 -16.45 4.04 14.70
N GLU A 47 -17.37 3.79 13.77
CA GLU A 47 -17.19 2.83 12.68
C GLU A 47 -16.06 3.24 11.72
N GLU A 48 -15.93 4.54 11.43
CA GLU A 48 -14.91 5.08 10.53
C GLU A 48 -13.52 5.09 11.19
N GLU A 49 -13.41 5.33 12.49
CA GLU A 49 -12.15 5.16 13.24
C GLU A 49 -11.67 3.70 13.25
N LEU A 50 -12.60 2.76 13.43
CA LEU A 50 -12.32 1.32 13.33
C LEU A 50 -11.87 0.93 11.93
N LEU A 51 -12.53 1.47 10.90
CA LEU A 51 -12.11 1.31 9.50
C LEU A 51 -10.73 1.90 9.27
N GLU A 52 -10.43 3.10 9.76
CA GLU A 52 -9.11 3.73 9.64
C GLU A 52 -8.02 2.86 10.27
N LYS A 53 -8.23 2.37 11.49
CA LYS A 53 -7.28 1.46 12.17
C LYS A 53 -7.09 0.15 11.41
N THR A 54 -8.17 -0.41 10.88
CA THR A 54 -8.12 -1.63 10.06
C THR A 54 -7.38 -1.38 8.75
N LEU A 55 -7.64 -0.25 8.08
CA LEU A 55 -6.97 0.16 6.84
C LEU A 55 -5.48 0.43 7.08
N LYS A 56 -5.10 1.08 8.17
CA LYS A 56 -3.69 1.24 8.58
C LYS A 56 -3.00 -0.12 8.76
N LYS A 57 -3.66 -1.08 9.44
CA LYS A 57 -3.13 -2.45 9.57
C LYS A 57 -2.99 -3.15 8.23
N LYS A 58 -4.00 -3.06 7.35
CA LYS A 58 -3.94 -3.62 6.00
C LYS A 58 -2.83 -2.98 5.17
N LYS A 59 -2.67 -1.66 5.23
CA LYS A 59 -1.59 -0.93 4.55
C LYS A 59 -0.22 -1.40 5.04
N LEU A 60 -0.07 -1.63 6.35
CA LEU A 60 1.15 -2.23 6.90
C LEU A 60 1.39 -3.63 6.33
N ALA A 61 0.38 -4.51 6.37
CA ALA A 61 0.48 -5.86 5.82
C ALA A 61 0.80 -5.88 4.31
N LEU A 62 0.24 -4.95 3.53
CA LEU A 62 0.59 -4.79 2.11
C LEU A 62 2.05 -4.37 1.94
N LYS A 63 2.54 -3.45 2.77
CA LYS A 63 3.95 -3.04 2.77
C LYS A 63 4.86 -4.22 3.11
N ASP A 64 4.49 -5.03 4.11
CA ASP A 64 5.21 -6.26 4.46
C ASP A 64 5.21 -7.28 3.31
N LYS A 65 4.08 -7.48 2.64
CA LYS A 65 3.99 -8.34 1.44
C LYS A 65 4.85 -7.83 0.29
N MET A 66 4.81 -6.53 0.01
CA MET A 66 5.67 -5.90 -1.00
C MET A 66 7.15 -6.09 -0.65
N HIS A 67 7.51 -5.97 0.62
CA HIS A 67 8.87 -6.20 1.08
C HIS A 67 9.28 -7.68 0.94
N PHE A 68 8.37 -8.61 1.20
CA PHE A 68 8.60 -10.04 0.97
C PHE A 68 8.85 -10.37 -0.51
N LEU A 69 8.07 -9.80 -1.42
CA LEU A 69 8.26 -9.97 -2.87
C LEU A 69 9.62 -9.38 -3.32
N VAL A 70 9.97 -8.20 -2.82
CA VAL A 70 11.28 -7.58 -3.03
C VAL A 70 12.42 -8.48 -2.55
N LEU A 71 12.31 -9.04 -1.34
CA LEU A 71 13.31 -9.96 -0.79
C LEU A 71 13.40 -11.26 -1.60
N ARG A 72 12.27 -11.80 -2.03
CA ARG A 72 12.19 -13.00 -2.86
C ARG A 72 12.89 -12.79 -4.21
N GLN A 73 12.69 -11.64 -4.85
CA GLN A 73 13.31 -11.32 -6.14
C GLN A 73 14.81 -11.02 -6.03
N ARG A 74 15.29 -10.67 -4.83
CA ARG A 74 16.71 -10.42 -4.53
C ARG A 74 17.53 -11.68 -4.27
N ARG A 75 16.88 -12.85 -4.21
CA ARG A 75 17.49 -14.14 -3.90
C ARG A 75 17.65 -14.97 -5.17
#